data_AF-A0A3L7QA45-F1
#
_entry.id   AF-A0A3L7QA45-F1
#
_cell.length_a   1.000
_cell.length_b   1.000
_cell.length_c   1.000
_cell.angle_alpha   90.00
_cell.angle_beta   90.00
_cell.angle_gamma   90.00
#
_symmetry.space_group_name_H-M   'P 1'
#
loop_
_entity.id
_entity.type
_entity.pdbx_description
1 polymer ?
#
loop_
_entity_poly.entity_id
_entity_poly.type
_entity_poly.pdbx_seq_one_letter_code
_entity_poly.pdbx_strand_id
1 'polypeptide(L)'
;MISVYGCQKEVNVPSNQVTTLYGGRSAIDTVQLSNSVQVYRLSSPSFHVQLLAEYSMSAGPISIPEATAVKLRSILMDDTIYLWDVAKACGEPNYGIRFQFQRGQDNVDVLICFECDILGVYHNGQSVDYEDCDYGRAQLIAIAKELFPDDPAIQALQVTF
;
A
#
# COMPACT_ATOMS: atom_id res chain seq x y z
N MET A 1 18.49 13.59 -40.04
CA MET A 1 18.87 13.58 -38.61
C MET A 1 17.65 13.16 -37.82
N ILE A 2 17.62 11.91 -37.36
CA ILE A 2 16.56 11.40 -36.49
C ILE A 2 17.02 11.67 -35.07
N SER A 3 16.32 12.56 -34.37
CA SER A 3 16.58 12.84 -32.95
C SER A 3 15.94 11.74 -32.11
N VAL A 4 16.80 10.90 -31.54
CA VAL A 4 16.49 9.94 -30.48
C VAL A 4 16.73 10.68 -29.17
N TYR A 5 15.72 10.97 -28.34
CA TYR A 5 15.83 11.15 -26.88
C TYR A 5 14.44 11.33 -26.26
N GLY A 6 14.13 10.51 -25.23
CA GLY A 6 13.02 10.79 -24.32
C GLY A 6 12.14 9.58 -23.99
N CYS A 7 12.72 8.53 -23.39
CA CYS A 7 11.92 7.57 -22.63
C CYS A 7 11.50 8.26 -21.32
N GLN A 8 10.50 9.15 -21.38
CA GLN A 8 9.84 9.65 -20.19
C GLN A 8 9.00 8.49 -19.65
N LYS A 9 9.41 7.93 -18.52
CA LYS A 9 8.60 6.99 -17.73
C LYS A 9 7.29 7.71 -17.46
N GLU A 10 6.18 7.27 -18.06
CA GLU A 10 4.87 7.89 -17.83
C GLU A 10 4.62 7.88 -16.33
N VAL A 11 4.62 9.05 -15.72
CA VAL A 11 4.17 9.21 -14.33
C VAL A 11 2.67 9.02 -14.41
N ASN A 12 2.18 7.87 -13.97
CA ASN A 12 0.76 7.63 -13.85
C ASN A 12 0.19 8.74 -12.97
N VAL A 13 -0.68 9.60 -13.51
CA VAL A 13 -1.30 10.68 -12.76
C VAL A 13 -2.50 10.06 -12.03
N PRO A 14 -2.47 9.94 -10.69
CA PRO A 14 -3.57 9.30 -9.97
C PRO A 14 -4.85 10.14 -10.10
N SER A 15 -6.00 9.49 -9.92
CA SER A 15 -7.29 10.19 -9.88
C SER A 15 -7.34 11.18 -8.71
N ASN A 16 -8.35 12.05 -8.73
CA ASN A 16 -8.61 12.94 -7.59
C ASN A 16 -8.98 12.17 -6.32
N GLN A 17 -9.67 11.02 -6.46
CA GLN A 17 -10.05 10.17 -5.33
C GLN A 17 -8.82 9.53 -4.70
N VAL A 18 -7.95 8.90 -5.51
CA VAL A 18 -6.66 8.39 -5.03
C VAL A 18 -5.82 9.51 -4.40
N THR A 19 -5.76 10.69 -5.02
CA THR A 19 -5.02 11.82 -4.45
C THR A 19 -5.59 12.24 -3.08
N THR A 20 -6.91 12.16 -2.89
CA THR A 20 -7.58 12.52 -1.64
C THR A 20 -7.35 11.47 -0.56
N LEU A 21 -7.50 10.18 -0.89
CA LEU A 21 -7.21 9.04 -0.02
C LEU A 21 -5.79 9.12 0.58
N TYR A 22 -4.82 9.56 -0.21
CA TYR A 22 -3.44 9.69 0.24
C TYR A 22 -3.16 11.01 0.98
N GLY A 23 -4.11 11.94 1.05
CA GLY A 23 -3.94 13.22 1.76
C GLY A 23 -3.24 14.29 0.92
N GLY A 24 -3.28 14.15 -0.40
CA GLY A 24 -2.84 15.16 -1.35
C GLY A 24 -1.51 14.85 -2.05
N ARG A 25 -1.06 15.82 -2.84
CA ARG A 25 0.04 15.64 -3.80
C ARG A 25 1.37 15.25 -3.16
N SER A 26 1.67 15.77 -1.97
CA SER A 26 2.92 15.46 -1.26
C SER A 26 3.04 13.97 -0.93
N ALA A 27 1.96 13.34 -0.45
CA ALA A 27 1.96 11.90 -0.19
C ALA A 27 2.05 11.07 -1.47
N ILE A 28 1.32 11.46 -2.52
CA ILE A 28 1.42 10.83 -3.85
C ILE A 28 2.86 10.86 -4.37
N ASP A 29 3.51 12.02 -4.32
CA ASP A 29 4.91 12.16 -4.76
C ASP A 29 5.85 11.30 -3.90
N THR A 30 5.60 11.17 -2.59
CA THR A 30 6.37 10.28 -1.71
C THR A 30 6.23 8.82 -2.11
N VAL A 31 5.03 8.35 -2.43
CA VAL A 31 4.82 6.96 -2.90
C VAL A 31 5.51 6.75 -4.26
N GLN A 32 5.21 7.59 -5.24
CA GLN A 32 5.66 7.44 -6.63
C GLN A 32 7.18 7.62 -6.80
N LEU A 33 7.78 8.53 -6.03
CA LEU A 33 9.20 8.92 -6.14
C LEU A 33 10.05 8.45 -4.96
N SER A 34 9.52 7.55 -4.13
CA SER A 34 10.25 6.95 -3.01
C SER A 34 11.57 6.36 -3.47
N ASN A 35 12.61 6.56 -2.66
CA ASN A 35 13.94 5.96 -2.89
C ASN A 35 14.13 4.65 -2.10
N SER A 36 13.23 4.39 -1.14
CA SER A 36 13.21 3.20 -0.32
C SER A 36 11.77 2.77 -0.12
N VAL A 37 11.51 1.48 -0.32
CA VAL A 37 10.24 0.84 0.04
C VAL A 37 10.54 -0.35 0.93
N GLN A 38 9.84 -0.43 2.06
CA GLN A 38 10.01 -1.50 3.04
C GLN A 38 8.65 -2.12 3.35
N VAL A 39 8.66 -3.36 3.81
CA VAL A 39 7.47 -4.04 4.29
C VAL A 39 7.68 -4.59 5.70
N TYR A 40 6.64 -4.51 6.51
CA TYR A 40 6.56 -5.04 7.86
C TYR A 40 5.36 -5.96 7.99
N ARG A 41 5.49 -7.01 8.79
CA ARG A 41 4.37 -7.82 9.25
C ARG A 41 3.87 -7.24 10.57
N LEU A 42 2.57 -6.96 10.66
CA LEU A 42 1.92 -6.47 11.86
C LEU A 42 1.58 -7.61 12.82
N SER A 43 1.64 -7.36 14.13
CA SER A 43 1.14 -8.29 15.14
C SER A 43 -0.38 -8.30 15.12
N SER A 44 -1.02 -9.46 15.30
CA SER A 44 -2.49 -9.52 15.39
C SER A 44 -2.93 -9.53 16.87
N PRO A 45 -3.99 -8.79 17.24
CA PRO A 45 -4.76 -7.88 16.39
C PRO A 45 -4.04 -6.54 16.12
N SER A 46 -4.33 -5.92 14.98
CA SER A 46 -3.87 -4.57 14.59
C SER A 46 -5.03 -3.78 13.99
N PHE A 47 -5.95 -3.37 14.86
CA PHE A 47 -7.08 -2.53 14.48
C PHE A 47 -6.67 -1.09 14.16
N HIS A 48 -7.57 -0.33 13.55
CA HIS A 48 -7.29 1.04 13.17
C HIS A 48 -7.00 1.93 14.38
N VAL A 49 -5.91 2.70 14.31
CA VAL A 49 -5.53 3.69 15.31
C VAL A 49 -5.03 4.96 14.63
N GLN A 50 -5.15 6.11 15.30
CA GLN A 50 -4.79 7.40 14.68
C GLN A 50 -3.28 7.54 14.43
N LEU A 51 -2.46 6.96 15.31
CA LEU A 51 -1.00 7.10 15.26
C LEU A 51 -0.34 5.80 14.81
N LEU A 52 0.47 5.88 13.78
CA LEU A 52 1.19 4.74 13.22
C LEU A 52 2.14 4.07 14.24
N ALA A 53 2.64 4.84 15.21
CA ALA A 53 3.55 4.36 16.25
C ALA A 53 2.90 3.38 17.25
N GLU A 54 1.57 3.29 17.27
CA GLU A 54 0.83 2.39 18.17
C GLU A 54 0.77 0.96 17.64
N TYR A 55 1.09 0.73 16.36
CA TYR A 55 1.16 -0.61 15.80
C TYR A 55 2.41 -1.36 16.24
N SER A 56 2.23 -2.61 16.64
CA SER A 56 3.33 -3.54 16.93
C SER A 56 3.69 -4.38 15.71
N MET A 57 4.97 -4.48 15.37
CA MET A 57 5.45 -5.30 14.26
C MET A 57 5.89 -6.68 14.78
N SER A 58 5.49 -7.74 14.10
CA SER A 58 5.93 -9.11 14.38
C SER A 58 7.13 -9.54 13.53
N ALA A 59 7.34 -8.90 12.38
CA ALA A 59 8.53 -9.08 11.54
C ALA A 59 8.81 -7.85 10.66
N GLY A 60 10.03 -7.79 10.12
CA GLY A 60 10.52 -6.70 9.27
C GLY A 60 11.41 -5.69 10.01
N PRO A 61 11.89 -4.64 9.32
CA PRO A 61 11.62 -4.36 7.91
C PRO A 61 12.29 -5.33 6.95
N ILE A 62 11.61 -5.62 5.84
CA ILE A 62 12.21 -6.24 4.64
C ILE A 62 12.26 -5.16 3.56
N SER A 63 13.44 -4.91 2.99
CA SER A 63 13.57 -4.02 1.83
C SER A 63 12.94 -4.66 0.59
N ILE A 64 12.05 -3.94 -0.07
CA ILE A 64 11.37 -4.42 -1.28
C ILE A 64 12.28 -4.18 -2.49
N PRO A 65 12.55 -5.21 -3.32
CA PRO A 65 13.28 -5.02 -4.58
C PRO A 65 12.58 -4.01 -5.49
N GLU A 66 13.36 -3.17 -6.20
CA GLU A 66 12.79 -2.07 -7.00
C GLU A 66 11.77 -2.55 -8.05
N ALA A 67 11.96 -3.73 -8.64
CA ALA A 67 10.99 -4.31 -9.57
C ALA A 67 9.62 -4.57 -8.92
N THR A 68 9.61 -5.05 -7.67
CA THR A 68 8.39 -5.29 -6.89
C THR A 68 7.82 -3.98 -6.35
N ALA A 69 8.67 -3.02 -5.97
CA ALA A 69 8.25 -1.67 -5.58
C ALA A 69 7.55 -0.93 -6.74
N VAL A 70 8.05 -1.03 -7.98
CA VAL A 70 7.39 -0.46 -9.17
C VAL A 70 6.00 -1.06 -9.38
N LYS A 71 5.85 -2.38 -9.25
CA LYS A 71 4.54 -3.04 -9.35
C LYS A 71 3.60 -2.54 -8.25
N LEU A 72 4.06 -2.51 -7.00
CA LEU A 72 3.28 -2.05 -5.86
C LEU A 72 2.81 -0.60 -6.04
N ARG A 73 3.71 0.31 -6.42
CA ARG A 73 3.36 1.71 -6.73
C ARG A 73 2.31 1.78 -7.84
N SER A 74 2.46 0.98 -8.91
CA SER A 74 1.49 0.97 -10.00
C SER A 74 0.11 0.52 -9.55
N ILE A 75 0.03 -0.53 -8.73
CA ILE A 75 -1.24 -1.05 -8.18
C ILE A 75 -1.90 0.01 -7.30
N LEU A 76 -1.17 0.57 -6.34
CA LEU A 76 -1.70 1.54 -5.39
C LEU A 76 -2.16 2.86 -6.03
N MET A 77 -1.61 3.22 -7.19
CA MET A 77 -1.99 4.43 -7.92
C MET A 77 -3.09 4.17 -8.97
N ASP A 78 -3.47 2.91 -9.18
CA ASP A 78 -4.54 2.53 -10.10
C ASP A 78 -5.89 2.73 -9.42
N ASP A 79 -6.65 3.71 -9.90
CA ASP A 79 -7.98 4.04 -9.38
C ASP A 79 -8.95 2.85 -9.42
N THR A 80 -8.75 1.91 -10.35
CA THR A 80 -9.67 0.79 -10.56
C THR A 80 -9.57 -0.29 -9.50
N ILE A 81 -8.57 -0.25 -8.61
CA ILE A 81 -8.50 -1.21 -7.50
C ILE A 81 -9.48 -0.87 -6.38
N TYR A 82 -9.92 0.40 -6.30
CA TYR A 82 -10.66 0.96 -5.19
C TYR A 82 -12.18 0.90 -5.40
N LEU A 83 -12.94 0.93 -4.30
CA LEU A 83 -14.39 0.87 -4.30
C LEU A 83 -15.03 2.07 -3.59
N TRP A 84 -14.97 3.24 -4.24
CA TRP A 84 -15.29 4.54 -3.64
C TRP A 84 -16.73 4.78 -3.16
N ASP A 85 -17.70 4.06 -3.70
CA ASP A 85 -19.13 4.37 -3.50
C ASP A 85 -19.92 3.19 -2.92
N VAL A 86 -19.25 2.29 -2.17
CA VAL A 86 -19.89 1.13 -1.55
C VAL A 86 -19.54 1.07 -0.07
N ALA A 87 -20.56 1.13 0.78
CA ALA A 87 -20.39 0.82 2.20
C ALA A 87 -20.43 -0.69 2.39
N LYS A 88 -19.29 -1.31 2.75
CA LYS A 88 -19.28 -2.71 3.19
C LYS A 88 -19.67 -2.82 4.65
N ALA A 89 -20.43 -3.87 4.97
CA ALA A 89 -20.66 -4.29 6.34
C ALA A 89 -19.49 -5.15 6.89
N CYS A 90 -18.24 -4.73 6.63
CA CYS A 90 -17.08 -5.28 7.31
C CYS A 90 -16.99 -4.67 8.72
N GLY A 91 -16.45 -5.43 9.68
CA GLY A 91 -16.09 -4.90 10.99
C GLY A 91 -14.89 -3.94 10.93
N GLU A 92 -14.23 -3.76 12.06
CA GLU A 92 -13.00 -2.96 12.11
C GLU A 92 -11.84 -3.69 11.40
N PRO A 93 -11.10 -3.02 10.49
CA PRO A 93 -10.02 -3.67 9.74
C PRO A 93 -8.89 -4.13 10.67
N ASN A 94 -8.48 -5.39 10.53
CA ASN A 94 -7.34 -5.97 11.23
C ASN A 94 -6.13 -6.03 10.28
N TYR A 95 -5.27 -5.02 10.33
CA TYR A 95 -4.17 -4.87 9.39
C TYR A 95 -3.10 -5.96 9.58
N GLY A 96 -2.70 -6.60 8.47
CA GLY A 96 -1.72 -7.68 8.48
C GLY A 96 -0.33 -7.24 8.03
N ILE A 97 -0.25 -6.33 7.07
CA ILE A 97 1.02 -5.87 6.48
C ILE A 97 1.04 -4.34 6.42
N ARG A 98 2.23 -3.76 6.60
CA ARG A 98 2.52 -2.35 6.40
C ARG A 98 3.59 -2.17 5.33
N PHE A 99 3.27 -1.45 4.27
CA PHE A 99 4.24 -0.96 3.28
C PHE A 99 4.65 0.46 3.63
N GLN A 100 5.95 0.73 3.72
CA GLN A 100 6.50 2.05 3.98
C GLN A 100 7.21 2.58 2.73
N PHE A 101 6.82 3.76 2.28
CA PHE A 101 7.45 4.50 1.19
C PHE A 101 8.15 5.72 1.78
N GLN A 102 9.46 5.82 1.58
CA GLN A 102 10.26 6.93 2.09
C GLN A 102 10.82 7.78 0.95
N ARG A 103 10.70 9.11 1.10
CA ARG A 103 11.31 10.11 0.22
C ARG A 103 11.90 11.24 1.07
N GLY A 104 13.20 11.17 1.31
CA GLY A 104 13.87 12.12 2.20
C GLY A 104 13.32 11.97 3.62
N GLN A 105 12.69 13.04 4.14
CA GLN A 105 12.06 13.02 5.47
C GLN A 105 10.57 12.63 5.44
N ASP A 106 9.94 12.63 4.26
CA ASP A 106 8.54 12.25 4.11
C ASP A 106 8.39 10.74 4.06
N ASN A 107 7.36 10.23 4.75
CA ASN A 107 6.99 8.83 4.78
C ASN A 107 5.49 8.67 4.54
N VAL A 108 5.14 7.76 3.64
CA VAL A 108 3.77 7.26 3.49
C VAL A 108 3.76 5.80 3.84
N ASP A 109 2.82 5.40 4.70
CA ASP A 109 2.65 4.03 5.11
C ASP A 109 1.25 3.56 4.70
N VAL A 110 1.19 2.42 4.01
CA VAL A 110 -0.06 1.79 3.57
C VAL A 110 -0.21 0.46 4.29
N LEU A 111 -1.24 0.34 5.11
CA LEU A 111 -1.55 -0.86 5.87
C LEU A 111 -2.66 -1.64 5.17
N ILE A 112 -2.54 -2.96 5.05
CA ILE A 112 -3.50 -3.81 4.34
C ILE A 112 -4.15 -4.81 5.29
N CYS A 113 -5.48 -4.81 5.31
CA CYS A 113 -6.32 -5.84 5.90
C CYS A 113 -6.79 -6.79 4.79
N PHE A 114 -6.17 -7.97 4.67
CA PHE A 114 -6.57 -8.97 3.66
C PHE A 114 -7.85 -9.74 4.02
N GLU A 115 -8.45 -9.51 5.18
CA GLU A 115 -9.74 -10.11 5.54
C GLU A 115 -10.91 -9.32 4.94
N CYS A 116 -10.81 -7.99 4.92
CA CYS A 116 -11.84 -7.11 4.37
C CYS A 116 -11.46 -6.42 3.07
N ASP A 117 -10.22 -6.62 2.60
CA ASP A 117 -9.65 -5.89 1.47
C ASP A 117 -9.70 -4.38 1.67
N ILE A 118 -9.36 -3.92 2.88
CA ILE A 118 -9.27 -2.50 3.22
C ILE A 118 -7.81 -2.12 3.34
N LEU A 119 -7.47 -0.95 2.80
CA LEU A 119 -6.19 -0.32 3.07
C LEU A 119 -6.34 0.98 3.87
N GLY A 120 -5.43 1.21 4.79
CA GLY A 120 -5.31 2.47 5.54
C GLY A 120 -4.06 3.20 5.14
N VAL A 121 -4.16 4.51 4.91
CA VAL A 121 -3.04 5.37 4.54
C VAL A 121 -2.65 6.25 5.72
N TYR A 122 -1.36 6.27 6.00
CA TYR A 122 -0.73 7.17 6.96
C TYR A 122 0.29 8.04 6.24
N HIS A 123 0.33 9.32 6.59
CA HIS A 123 1.32 10.25 6.09
C HIS A 123 2.05 10.87 7.28
N ASN A 124 3.37 10.70 7.33
CA ASN A 124 4.24 11.17 8.41
C ASN A 124 3.76 10.71 9.80
N GLY A 125 3.27 9.47 9.87
CA GLY A 125 2.85 8.79 11.10
C GLY A 125 1.42 9.08 11.56
N GLN A 126 0.67 9.90 10.84
CA GLN A 126 -0.74 10.21 11.13
C GLN A 126 -1.66 9.52 10.13
N SER A 127 -2.75 8.94 10.62
CA SER A 127 -3.82 8.41 9.77
C SER A 127 -4.39 9.52 8.91
N VAL A 128 -4.51 9.24 7.61
CA VAL A 128 -5.10 10.13 6.61
C VAL A 128 -6.52 9.68 6.32
N ASP A 129 -6.64 8.49 5.72
CA ASP A 129 -7.91 7.91 5.31
C ASP A 129 -7.73 6.40 5.04
N TYR A 130 -8.83 5.70 4.74
CA TYR A 130 -8.83 4.30 4.36
C TYR A 130 -9.85 4.06 3.25
N GLU A 131 -9.65 3.00 2.47
CA GLU A 131 -10.58 2.63 1.41
C GLU A 131 -10.55 1.12 1.13
N ASP A 132 -11.67 0.61 0.64
CA ASP A 132 -11.83 -0.72 0.08
C ASP A 132 -11.02 -0.86 -1.23
N CYS A 133 -10.24 -1.93 -1.35
CA CYS A 133 -9.33 -2.23 -2.46
C CYS A 133 -9.52 -3.65 -3.05
N ASP A 134 -10.75 -4.16 -3.08
CA ASP A 134 -11.12 -5.53 -3.45
C ASP A 134 -10.55 -5.97 -4.79
N TYR A 135 -10.63 -5.09 -5.79
CA TYR A 135 -10.20 -5.40 -7.15
C TYR A 135 -8.67 -5.53 -7.23
N GLY A 136 -7.94 -4.96 -6.26
CA GLY A 136 -6.49 -5.13 -6.09
C GLY A 136 -6.07 -6.37 -5.31
N ARG A 137 -7.00 -7.08 -4.66
CA ARG A 137 -6.72 -8.21 -3.75
C ARG A 137 -5.70 -9.20 -4.31
N ALA A 138 -5.96 -9.70 -5.51
CA ALA A 138 -5.14 -10.74 -6.12
C ALA A 138 -3.67 -10.29 -6.30
N GLN A 139 -3.47 -9.05 -6.73
CA GLN A 139 -2.16 -8.48 -6.97
C GLN A 139 -1.43 -8.19 -5.66
N LEU A 140 -2.14 -7.66 -4.66
CA LEU A 140 -1.59 -7.36 -3.33
C LEU A 140 -1.20 -8.65 -2.58
N ILE A 141 -2.02 -9.70 -2.64
CA ILE A 141 -1.70 -11.01 -2.06
C ILE A 141 -0.47 -11.62 -2.74
N ALA A 142 -0.36 -11.53 -4.07
CA ALA A 142 0.80 -12.06 -4.78
C ALA A 142 2.11 -11.39 -4.30
N ILE A 143 2.11 -10.06 -4.14
CA ILE A 143 3.25 -9.32 -3.58
C ILE A 143 3.52 -9.73 -2.13
N ALA A 144 2.48 -9.84 -1.30
CA ALA A 144 2.63 -10.25 0.09
C ALA A 144 3.28 -11.64 0.21
N LYS A 145 2.82 -12.61 -0.58
CA LYS A 145 3.37 -13.97 -0.60
C LYS A 145 4.81 -14.04 -1.12
N GLU A 146 5.15 -13.20 -2.10
CA GLU A 146 6.53 -13.06 -2.58
C GLU A 146 7.47 -12.54 -1.48
N LEU A 147 7.00 -11.56 -0.69
CA LEU A 147 7.81 -10.89 0.33
C LEU A 147 7.89 -11.66 1.66
N PHE A 148 6.91 -12.52 1.95
CA PHE A 148 6.86 -13.35 3.16
C PHE A 148 6.69 -14.85 2.81
N PRO A 149 7.69 -15.48 2.16
CA PRO A 149 7.59 -16.87 1.72
C PRO A 149 7.40 -17.86 2.88
N ASP A 150 7.93 -17.53 4.06
CA ASP A 150 7.91 -18.39 5.25
C ASP A 150 6.80 -18.04 6.25
N ASP A 151 5.96 -17.02 5.99
CA ASP A 151 4.83 -16.68 6.87
C ASP A 151 3.61 -17.53 6.48
N PRO A 152 3.23 -18.54 7.29
CA PRO A 152 2.14 -19.44 6.94
C PRO A 152 0.78 -18.75 6.85
N ALA A 153 0.55 -17.67 7.60
CA ALA A 153 -0.70 -16.92 7.54
C ALA A 153 -0.82 -16.15 6.22
N ILE A 154 0.28 -15.53 5.76
CA ILE A 154 0.33 -14.87 4.45
C ILE A 154 0.22 -15.88 3.31
N GLN A 155 0.91 -17.02 3.40
CA GLN A 155 0.82 -18.06 2.37
C GLN A 155 -0.57 -18.71 2.27
N ALA A 156 -1.34 -18.73 3.37
CA ALA A 156 -2.71 -19.24 3.40
C ALA A 156 -3.76 -18.31 2.76
N LEU A 157 -3.42 -17.04 2.48
CA LEU A 157 -4.35 -16.07 1.87
C LEU A 157 -4.87 -16.57 0.51
N GLN A 158 -6.19 -16.44 0.31
CA GLN A 158 -6.86 -16.87 -0.92
C GLN A 158 -6.99 -15.71 -1.91
N VAL A 159 -6.72 -15.99 -3.19
CA VAL A 159 -6.74 -15.02 -4.29
C VAL A 159 -8.15 -14.85 -4.90
N THR A 160 -9.10 -15.72 -4.55
CA THR A 160 -10.46 -15.74 -5.11
C THR A 160 -11.42 -14.76 -4.42
N PHE A 161 -12.35 -14.23 -5.23
CA PHE A 161 -13.51 -13.40 -4.85
C PHE A 161 -14.65 -14.23 -4.25
#